data_AF-A0A946LHJ1-F1
#
_entry.id   AF-A0A946LHJ1-F1
#
_cell.length_a   1.000
_cell.length_b   1.000
_cell.length_c   1.000
_cell.angle_alpha   90.00
_cell.angle_beta   90.00
_cell.angle_gamma   90.00
#
_symmetry.space_group_name_H-M   'P 1'
#
loop_
_entity.id
_entity.type
_entity.pdbx_description
1 polymer ?
#
loop_
_entity_poly.entity_id
_entity_poly.type
_entity_poly.pdbx_seq_one_letter_code
_entity_poly.pdbx_strand_id
1 'polypeptide(L)'
;MNCYQKIKEIVRAADQLDLDRKNVFLSWLCDHFSVEGIDEAVKCFTALDNRAICEHKSLIENEYEWCKNQPLDRIIRIAKGKKE
;
A
#
# COMPACT_ATOMS: atom_id res chain seq x y z
N MET A 1 -13.71 -8.01 13.20
CA MET A 1 -13.45 -7.38 11.89
C MET A 1 -12.24 -8.06 11.28
N ASN A 2 -12.40 -8.68 10.11
CA ASN A 2 -11.35 -9.51 9.47
C ASN A 2 -10.21 -8.59 8.95
N CYS A 3 -8.95 -8.91 9.26
CA CYS A 3 -7.80 -8.08 8.87
C CYS A 3 -7.68 -7.95 7.33
N TYR A 4 -8.10 -8.96 6.58
CA TYR A 4 -8.16 -8.92 5.11
C TYR A 4 -9.12 -7.84 4.61
N GLN A 5 -10.30 -7.70 5.22
CA GLN A 5 -11.26 -6.67 4.83
C GLN A 5 -10.70 -5.26 5.07
N LYS A 6 -9.99 -5.05 6.19
CA LYS A 6 -9.34 -3.77 6.48
C LYS A 6 -8.26 -3.41 5.47
N ILE A 7 -7.44 -4.37 5.05
CA ILE A 7 -6.42 -4.13 4.01
C ILE A 7 -7.11 -3.68 2.71
N LYS A 8 -8.18 -4.37 2.28
CA LYS A 8 -8.95 -3.96 1.10
C LYS A 8 -9.54 -2.55 1.24
N GLU A 9 -9.96 -2.17 2.44
CA GLU A 9 -10.44 -0.81 2.71
C GLU A 9 -9.34 0.23 2.56
N ILE A 10 -8.11 0.01 3.06
CA ILE A 10 -7.05 1.03 2.88
C ILE A 10 -6.59 1.11 1.42
N VAL A 11 -6.50 -0.03 0.72
CA VAL A 11 -6.18 -0.04 -0.72
C VAL A 11 -7.22 0.76 -1.51
N ARG A 12 -8.51 0.63 -1.19
CA ARG A 12 -9.58 1.45 -1.78
C ARG A 12 -9.48 2.92 -1.36
N ALA A 13 -9.12 3.21 -0.12
CA ALA A 13 -8.95 4.58 0.36
C ALA A 13 -7.80 5.30 -0.35
N ALA A 14 -6.78 4.57 -0.81
CA ALA A 14 -5.69 5.14 -1.60
C ALA A 14 -6.16 5.80 -2.91
N ASP A 15 -7.32 5.43 -3.46
CA ASP A 15 -7.92 6.11 -4.62
C ASP A 15 -8.36 7.55 -4.31
N GLN A 16 -8.50 7.91 -3.03
CA GLN A 16 -8.85 9.27 -2.60
C GLN A 16 -7.61 10.16 -2.39
N LEU A 17 -6.41 9.58 -2.42
CA LEU A 17 -5.17 10.36 -2.37
C LEU A 17 -4.91 11.04 -3.72
N ASP A 18 -4.06 12.07 -3.72
CA ASP A 18 -3.54 12.60 -4.97
C ASP A 18 -2.72 11.55 -5.72
N LEU A 19 -2.57 11.76 -7.03
CA LEU A 19 -1.99 10.78 -7.94
C LEU A 19 -0.59 10.32 -7.52
N ASP A 20 0.26 11.25 -7.09
CA ASP A 20 1.63 10.91 -6.70
C ASP A 20 1.67 10.11 -5.40
N ARG A 21 0.89 10.50 -4.38
CA ARG A 21 0.76 9.75 -3.12
C ARG A 21 0.19 8.36 -3.34
N LYS A 22 -0.87 8.25 -4.16
CA LYS A 22 -1.45 6.97 -4.58
C LYS A 22 -0.39 6.10 -5.24
N ASN A 23 0.33 6.62 -6.23
CA ASN A 23 1.33 5.85 -6.97
C ASN A 23 2.48 5.37 -6.07
N VAL A 24 2.96 6.21 -5.14
CA VAL A 24 4.01 5.82 -4.19
C VAL A 24 3.51 4.70 -3.27
N PHE A 25 2.33 4.86 -2.68
CA PHE A 25 1.77 3.84 -1.79
C PHE A 25 1.52 2.51 -2.51
N LEU A 26 0.87 2.55 -3.68
CA LEU A 26 0.57 1.34 -4.45
C LEU A 26 1.86 0.67 -4.95
N SER A 27 2.85 1.44 -5.41
CA SER A 27 4.15 0.88 -5.77
C SER A 27 4.87 0.23 -4.58
N TRP A 28 4.86 0.86 -3.41
CA TRP A 28 5.39 0.24 -2.19
C TRP A 28 4.67 -1.07 -1.85
N LEU A 29 3.34 -1.11 -2.01
CA LEU A 29 2.56 -2.31 -1.72
C LEU A 29 2.96 -3.47 -2.65
N CYS A 30 3.15 -3.21 -3.94
CA CYS A 30 3.69 -4.18 -4.89
C CYS A 30 5.10 -4.66 -4.48
N ASP A 31 6.00 -3.73 -4.15
CA ASP A 31 7.38 -4.05 -3.75
C ASP A 31 7.41 -4.91 -2.47
N HIS A 32 6.58 -4.57 -1.48
CA HIS A 32 6.46 -5.29 -0.21
C HIS A 32 6.11 -6.78 -0.41
N PHE A 33 5.32 -7.09 -1.44
CA PHE A 33 4.96 -8.47 -1.79
C PHE A 33 5.78 -9.05 -2.95
N SER A 34 6.71 -8.28 -3.54
CA SER A 34 7.51 -8.69 -4.71
C SER A 34 6.64 -9.13 -5.90
N VAL A 35 5.58 -8.37 -6.18
CA VAL A 35 4.62 -8.61 -7.27
C VAL A 35 4.49 -7.39 -8.17
N GLU A 36 3.96 -7.57 -9.38
CA GLU A 36 3.87 -6.47 -10.36
C GLU A 36 2.55 -5.70 -10.26
N GLY A 37 1.50 -6.33 -9.70
CA GLY A 37 0.15 -5.75 -9.66
C GLY A 37 -0.47 -5.65 -8.28
N ILE A 38 -1.28 -4.60 -8.06
CA ILE A 38 -2.04 -4.41 -6.81
C ILE A 38 -3.02 -5.56 -6.56
N ASP A 39 -3.64 -6.09 -7.63
CA ASP A 39 -4.51 -7.26 -7.51
C ASP A 39 -3.74 -8.50 -7.04
N GLU A 40 -2.48 -8.65 -7.44
CA GLU A 40 -1.61 -9.73 -6.99
C GLU A 40 -1.18 -9.53 -5.53
N ALA A 41 -0.81 -8.29 -5.17
CA ALA A 41 -0.46 -7.93 -3.80
C ALA A 41 -1.63 -8.21 -2.83
N VAL A 42 -2.86 -7.89 -3.23
CA VAL A 42 -4.06 -8.19 -2.44
C VAL A 42 -4.39 -9.69 -2.44
N LYS A 43 -4.06 -10.43 -3.51
CA LYS A 43 -4.22 -11.89 -3.55
C LYS A 43 -3.23 -12.62 -2.63
N CYS A 44 -2.05 -12.07 -2.36
CA CYS A 44 -1.08 -12.66 -1.42
C CYS A 44 -1.71 -12.97 -0.04
N PHE A 45 -2.68 -12.17 0.39
CA PHE A 45 -3.38 -12.40 1.66
C PHE A 45 -4.37 -13.57 1.64
N THR A 46 -4.85 -14.02 0.47
CA THR A 46 -5.87 -15.07 0.39
C THR A 46 -5.35 -16.45 0.78
N ALA A 47 -4.02 -16.64 0.71
CA ALA A 47 -3.34 -17.86 1.11
C ALA A 47 -2.83 -17.83 2.56
N LEU A 48 -2.94 -16.68 3.25
CA LEU A 48 -2.40 -16.49 4.60
C LEU A 48 -3.49 -16.69 5.67
N ASP A 49 -3.08 -17.09 6.86
CA ASP A 49 -3.96 -17.10 8.02
C ASP A 49 -4.24 -15.68 8.52
N ASN A 50 -5.35 -15.46 9.22
CA ASN A 50 -5.72 -14.11 9.65
C ASN A 50 -4.68 -13.47 10.59
N ARG A 51 -3.88 -14.27 11.31
CA ARG A 51 -2.82 -13.75 12.19
C ARG A 51 -1.69 -13.10 11.37
N ALA A 52 -1.17 -13.79 10.35
CA ALA A 52 -0.17 -13.23 9.43
C ALA A 52 -0.72 -12.01 8.68
N ILE A 53 -1.99 -12.03 8.26
CA ILE A 53 -2.63 -10.87 7.61
C ILE A 53 -2.63 -9.66 8.55
N CYS A 54 -2.90 -9.83 9.84
CA CYS A 54 -2.88 -8.73 10.79
C CYS A 54 -1.47 -8.14 11.02
N GLU A 55 -0.40 -8.94 10.89
CA GLU A 55 0.98 -8.45 10.95
C GLU A 55 1.27 -7.51 9.77
N HIS A 56 0.93 -7.94 8.56
CA HIS A 56 1.06 -7.10 7.36
C HIS A 56 0.19 -5.84 7.40
N LYS A 57 -1.04 -5.96 7.92
CA LYS A 57 -1.97 -4.83 8.03
C LYS A 57 -1.32 -3.62 8.72
N SER A 58 -0.58 -3.84 9.80
CA SER A 58 0.03 -2.74 10.56
C SER A 58 1.07 -1.99 9.75
N LEU A 59 1.86 -2.70 8.93
CA LEU A 59 2.84 -2.09 8.02
C LEU A 59 2.13 -1.29 6.92
N ILE A 60 1.07 -1.86 6.34
CA ILE A 60 0.29 -1.23 5.27
C ILE A 60 -0.41 0.04 5.76
N GLU A 61 -0.99 0.01 6.97
CA GLU A 61 -1.61 1.19 7.59
C GLU A 61 -0.58 2.30 7.85
N ASN A 62 0.59 1.94 8.37
CA ASN A 62 1.67 2.89 8.63
C ASN A 62 2.18 3.54 7.34
N GLU A 63 2.39 2.75 6.28
CA GLU A 63 2.85 3.29 5.00
C GLU A 63 1.79 4.20 4.35
N TYR A 64 0.51 3.80 4.41
CA TYR A 64 -0.59 4.60 3.91
C TYR A 64 -0.66 5.97 4.61
N GLU A 65 -0.64 5.98 5.95
CA GLU A 65 -0.65 7.23 6.71
C GLU A 65 0.63 8.03 6.50
N TRP A 66 1.79 7.39 6.34
CA TRP A 66 3.02 8.07 5.98
C TRP A 66 2.87 8.80 4.65
N CYS A 67 2.42 8.11 3.59
CA CYS A 67 2.22 8.68 2.26
C CYS A 67 1.26 9.86 2.28
N LYS A 68 0.12 9.70 2.97
CA LYS A 68 -0.92 10.72 3.13
C LYS A 68 -0.41 11.99 3.82
N ASN A 69 0.42 11.84 4.84
CA ASN A 69 0.88 12.96 5.68
C ASN A 69 2.21 13.57 5.21
N GLN A 70 2.93 12.97 4.25
CA GLN A 70 4.16 13.55 3.74
C GLN A 70 3.92 14.84 2.93
N PRO A 71 4.89 15.77 2.95
CA PRO A 71 4.97 16.86 1.99
C PRO A 71 4.96 16.35 0.55
N LEU A 72 4.17 16.96 -0.32
CA LEU A 72 3.95 16.49 -1.70
C LEU A 72 5.25 16.52 -2.52
N ASP A 73 6.13 17.50 -2.29
CA ASP A 73 7.44 17.60 -2.95
C ASP A 73 8.35 16.42 -2.63
N ARG A 74 8.24 15.84 -1.42
CA ARG A 74 8.96 14.63 -1.03
C ARG A 74 8.39 13.41 -1.75
N ILE A 75 7.06 13.29 -1.82
CA ILE A 75 6.37 12.20 -2.50
C ILE A 75 6.72 12.19 -4.00
N ILE A 76 6.66 13.35 -4.66
CA ILE A 76 7.02 13.50 -6.08
C ILE A 76 8.47 13.08 -6.34
N ARG A 77 9.40 13.44 -5.44
CA ARG A 77 10.81 13.02 -5.56
C ARG A 77 10.96 11.50 -5.51
N ILE A 78 10.23 10.83 -4.63
CA ILE A 78 10.24 9.37 -4.51
C ILE A 78 9.61 8.71 -5.75
N ALA A 79 8.46 9.20 -6.19
CA ALA A 79 7.78 8.70 -7.38
C ALA A 79 8.66 8.78 -8.63
N LYS A 80 9.45 9.86 -8.76
CA LYS A 80 10.42 10.04 -9.85
C LYS A 80 11.65 9.16 -9.69
N GLY A 81 12.14 8.95 -8.47
CA GLY A 81 13.29 8.07 -8.20
C GLY A 81 13.04 6.59 -8.47
N LYS A 82 11.78 6.16 -8.58
CA LYS A 82 11.41 4.80 -8.98
C LYS A 82 11.37 4.57 -10.50
N LYS A 83 11.68 5.58 -11.32
CA LYS A 83 11.66 5.50 -12.80
C LYS A 83 13.02 5.17 -13.44
N GLU A 84 14.01 4.75 -12.67
CA GLU A 84 15.34 4.35 -13.18
C GLU A 84 15.45 2.83 -13.39
#